data_AF-A0A966M2U5-F1
#
_entry.id   AF-A0A966M2U5-F1
#
_cell.length_a   1.000
_cell.length_b   1.000
_cell.length_c   1.000
_cell.angle_alpha   90.00
_cell.angle_beta   90.00
_cell.angle_gamma   90.00
#
_symmetry.space_group_name_H-M   'P 1'
#
loop_
_entity.id
_entity.type
_entity.pdbx_description
1 polymer ?
#
loop_
_entity_poly.entity_id
_entity_poly.type
_entity_poly.pdbx_seq_one_letter_code
_entity_poly.pdbx_strand_id
1 'polypeptide(L)'
;MRNIGTVKLLIIIFVLNILESFIAPHLINFYISLPITFLVFSLAIYNSNRNSNPLFAFLCGFYLDLISSSPFGLNAGLFTMMSYVINSYANTFKLFSYIQICIFFAVSSVFYLGFKNLIIGLDNFSYSVLFVSLFFNTLLFLLIAMLRYYFPSMSIKYD
;
A
#
# COMPACT_ATOMS: atom_id res chain seq x y z
N MET A 1 -2.48 -15.06 -7.43
CA MET A 1 -3.90 -15.06 -7.01
C MET A 1 -4.76 -15.05 -8.26
N ARG A 2 -5.88 -15.79 -8.32
CA ARG A 2 -6.88 -15.64 -9.40
C ARG A 2 -7.18 -14.14 -9.52
N ASN A 3 -6.94 -13.56 -10.70
CA ASN A 3 -7.05 -12.11 -10.95
C ASN A 3 -8.19 -11.53 -10.10
N ILE A 4 -7.86 -10.74 -9.08
CA ILE A 4 -8.88 -10.02 -8.32
C ILE A 4 -9.61 -9.19 -9.36
N GLY A 5 -10.89 -9.47 -9.56
CA GLY A 5 -11.71 -8.71 -10.50
C GLY A 5 -11.62 -7.24 -10.12
N THR A 6 -11.52 -6.34 -11.10
CA THR A 6 -11.40 -4.90 -10.87
C THR A 6 -12.45 -4.36 -9.91
N VAL A 7 -13.70 -4.84 -10.03
CA VAL A 7 -14.81 -4.51 -9.12
C VAL A 7 -14.54 -4.94 -7.68
N LYS A 8 -13.98 -6.14 -7.46
CA LYS A 8 -13.63 -6.61 -6.12
C LYS A 8 -12.53 -5.75 -5.51
N LEU A 9 -11.54 -5.36 -6.30
CA LEU A 9 -10.46 -4.49 -5.86
C LEU A 9 -11.01 -3.14 -5.41
N LEU A 10 -11.93 -2.54 -6.17
CA LEU A 10 -12.57 -1.26 -5.80
C LEU A 10 -13.39 -1.37 -4.50
N ILE A 11 -14.15 -2.46 -4.31
CA ILE A 11 -14.90 -2.70 -3.06
C ILE A 11 -13.93 -2.84 -1.88
N ILE A 12 -12.82 -3.58 -2.06
CA ILE A 12 -11.79 -3.72 -1.03
C ILE A 12 -11.20 -2.36 -0.68
N ILE A 13 -10.84 -1.53 -1.67
CA ILE A 13 -10.33 -0.18 -1.44
C ILE A 13 -11.33 0.65 -0.64
N PHE A 14 -12.62 0.62 -0.99
CA PHE A 14 -13.66 1.36 -0.29
C PHE A 14 -13.75 0.97 1.20
N VAL A 15 -13.84 -0.33 1.48
CA VAL A 15 -13.91 -0.85 2.86
C VAL A 15 -12.64 -0.50 3.64
N LEU A 16 -11.47 -0.61 3.01
CA LEU A 16 -10.20 -0.27 3.63
C LEU A 16 -10.07 1.23 3.92
N ASN A 17 -10.60 2.11 3.07
CA ASN A 17 -10.59 3.54 3.32
C ASN A 17 -11.41 3.91 4.56
N ILE A 18 -12.57 3.28 4.73
CA ILE A 18 -13.39 3.44 5.94
C ILE A 18 -12.62 2.97 7.17
N LEU A 19 -12.04 1.76 7.09
CA LEU A 19 -11.27 1.18 8.18
C LEU A 19 -10.02 2.00 8.52
N GLU A 20 -9.29 2.50 7.53
CA GLU A 20 -8.15 3.40 7.70
C GLU A 20 -8.56 4.68 8.42
N SER A 21 -9.69 5.29 8.04
CA SER A 21 -10.24 6.48 8.70
C SER A 21 -10.60 6.23 10.18
N PHE A 22 -11.17 5.07 10.51
CA PHE A 22 -11.48 4.69 11.89
C PHE A 22 -10.22 4.44 12.74
N ILE A 23 -9.20 3.84 12.17
CA ILE A 23 -7.98 3.44 12.89
C ILE A 23 -7.00 4.61 13.06
N ALA A 24 -6.95 5.53 12.09
CA ALA A 24 -6.04 6.68 12.07
C ALA A 24 -5.98 7.48 13.39
N PRO A 25 -7.10 7.91 14.02
CA PRO A 25 -7.05 8.69 15.25
C PRO A 25 -6.48 7.90 16.45
N HIS A 26 -6.56 6.57 16.44
CA HIS A 26 -5.97 5.76 17.50
C HIS A 26 -4.46 5.56 17.30
N LEU A 27 -4.03 5.35 16.05
CA LEU A 27 -2.62 5.12 15.72
C LEU A 27 -1.76 6.38 15.85
N ILE A 28 -2.34 7.56 15.60
CA ILE A 28 -1.60 8.83 15.70
C ILE A 28 -1.07 9.08 17.12
N ASN A 29 -1.79 8.61 18.16
CA ASN A 29 -1.37 8.72 19.56
C ASN A 29 -0.07 7.94 19.85
N PHE A 30 0.23 6.93 19.04
CA PHE A 30 1.46 6.14 19.11
C PHE A 30 2.52 6.62 18.10
N TYR A 31 2.33 7.78 17.45
CA TYR A 31 3.16 8.27 16.35
C TYR A 31 3.23 7.32 15.15
N ILE A 32 2.19 6.51 14.95
CA ILE A 32 2.11 5.55 13.83
C ILE A 32 1.10 6.08 12.81
N SER A 33 1.43 5.93 11.54
CA SER A 33 0.49 6.13 10.44
C SER A 33 0.66 4.99 9.45
N LEU A 34 -0.46 4.38 9.07
CA LEU A 34 -0.46 3.19 8.23
C LEU A 34 -1.42 3.41 7.06
N PRO A 35 -0.89 3.71 5.86
CA PRO A 35 -1.71 3.94 4.67
C PRO A 35 -2.16 2.60 4.07
N ILE A 36 -3.17 1.98 4.68
CA ILE A 36 -3.65 0.63 4.34
C ILE A 36 -4.10 0.55 2.89
N THR A 37 -4.86 1.55 2.43
CA THR A 37 -5.40 1.61 1.07
C THR A 37 -4.31 1.58 0.01
N PHE A 38 -3.29 2.43 0.15
CA PHE A 38 -2.11 2.46 -0.71
C PHE A 38 -1.34 1.13 -0.68
N LEU A 39 -1.12 0.57 0.52
CA LEU A 39 -0.36 -0.66 0.70
C LEU A 39 -1.08 -1.86 0.05
N VAL A 40 -2.38 -2.02 0.26
CA VAL A 40 -3.15 -3.12 -0.33
C VAL A 40 -3.22 -2.99 -1.85
N PHE A 41 -3.39 -1.78 -2.38
CA PHE A 41 -3.35 -1.54 -3.81
C PHE A 41 -1.99 -1.93 -4.41
N SER A 42 -0.90 -1.47 -3.82
CA SER A 42 0.46 -1.77 -4.28
C SER A 42 0.77 -3.28 -4.20
N LEU A 43 0.32 -3.96 -3.15
CA LEU A 43 0.48 -5.41 -2.99
C LEU A 43 -0.40 -6.20 -3.98
N ALA A 44 -1.57 -5.69 -4.35
CA ALA A 44 -2.41 -6.28 -5.38
C ALA A 44 -1.74 -6.22 -6.77
N ILE A 45 -1.08 -5.11 -7.10
CA ILE A 45 -0.29 -4.98 -8.34
C ILE A 45 0.92 -5.92 -8.30
N TYR A 46 1.67 -5.93 -7.21
CA TYR A 46 2.84 -6.80 -7.05
C TYR A 46 2.53 -8.29 -7.24
N ASN A 47 1.37 -8.75 -6.74
CA ASN A 47 0.93 -10.13 -6.90
C ASN A 47 0.22 -10.42 -8.24
N SER A 48 0.04 -9.41 -9.10
CA SER A 48 -0.54 -9.59 -10.43
C SER A 48 0.49 -10.21 -11.37
N ASN A 49 0.10 -11.24 -12.11
CA ASN A 49 0.95 -11.85 -13.13
C ASN A 49 1.07 -11.00 -14.41
N ARG A 50 0.22 -9.98 -14.58
CA ARG A 50 0.22 -9.09 -15.74
C ARG A 50 0.56 -7.67 -15.31
N ASN A 51 1.39 -7.01 -16.11
CA ASN A 51 1.66 -5.59 -15.98
C ASN A 51 0.32 -4.82 -15.97
N SER A 52 0.06 -4.11 -14.89
CA SER A 52 -1.12 -3.26 -14.78
C SER A 52 -1.03 -2.10 -15.76
N ASN A 53 -2.14 -1.77 -16.42
CA ASN A 53 -2.23 -0.58 -17.27
C ASN A 53 -2.10 0.67 -16.37
N PRO A 54 -1.22 1.64 -16.67
CA PRO A 54 -1.12 2.90 -15.92
C PRO A 54 -2.46 3.63 -15.78
N LEU A 55 -3.32 3.59 -16.80
CA LEU A 55 -4.68 4.17 -16.74
C LEU A 55 -5.55 3.52 -15.67
N PHE A 56 -5.41 2.21 -15.45
CA PHE A 56 -6.15 1.51 -14.41
C PHE A 56 -5.72 1.98 -13.02
N ALA A 57 -4.41 2.13 -12.80
CA ALA A 57 -3.87 2.64 -11.55
C ALA A 57 -4.29 4.09 -11.29
N PHE A 58 -4.29 4.92 -12.33
CA PHE A 58 -4.77 6.30 -12.27
C PHE A 58 -6.24 6.38 -11.84
N LEU A 59 -7.11 5.62 -12.50
CA LEU A 59 -8.53 5.60 -12.18
C LEU A 59 -8.81 5.05 -10.78
N CYS A 60 -8.04 4.05 -10.31
CA CYS A 60 -8.15 3.54 -8.94
C CYS A 60 -7.75 4.59 -7.90
N GLY A 61 -6.65 5.33 -8.14
CA GLY A 61 -6.24 6.40 -7.25
C GLY A 61 -7.23 7.58 -7.28
N PHE A 62 -7.76 7.92 -8.45
CA PHE A 62 -8.79 8.94 -8.59
C PHE A 62 -10.10 8.56 -7.86
N TYR A 63 -10.47 7.28 -7.91
CA TYR A 63 -11.57 6.75 -7.12
C TYR A 63 -11.31 6.91 -5.62
N LEU A 64 -10.08 6.67 -5.14
CA LEU A 64 -9.72 6.92 -3.74
C LEU A 64 -9.81 8.40 -3.39
N ASP A 65 -9.35 9.29 -4.26
CA ASP A 65 -9.43 10.74 -4.07
C ASP A 65 -10.89 11.23 -3.91
N LEU A 66 -11.85 10.59 -4.60
CA LEU A 66 -13.27 10.96 -4.49
C LEU A 66 -13.94 10.52 -3.18
N ILE A 67 -13.45 9.43 -2.57
CA ILE A 67 -14.06 8.84 -1.37
C ILE A 67 -13.33 9.27 -0.10
N SER A 68 -12.05 9.59 -0.21
CA SER A 68 -11.25 10.08 0.90
C SER A 68 -11.29 11.61 0.96
N SER A 69 -11.10 12.17 2.15
CA SER A 69 -10.92 13.62 2.35
C SER A 69 -9.51 14.10 1.96
N SER A 70 -8.90 13.48 0.94
CA SER A 70 -7.54 13.78 0.51
C SER A 70 -7.52 14.78 -0.66
N PRO A 71 -6.39 15.48 -0.89
CA PRO A 71 -6.25 16.40 -2.01
C PRO A 71 -6.47 15.71 -3.36
N PHE A 72 -7.23 16.36 -4.24
CA PHE A 72 -7.60 15.81 -5.53
C PHE A 72 -6.37 15.51 -6.41
N GLY A 73 -6.26 14.28 -6.92
CA GLY A 73 -5.16 13.83 -7.77
C GLY A 73 -3.94 13.30 -7.02
N LEU A 74 -3.90 13.40 -5.68
CA LEU A 74 -2.78 12.91 -4.87
C LEU A 74 -2.64 11.39 -4.99
N ASN A 75 -3.73 10.65 -4.75
CA ASN A 75 -3.68 9.19 -4.82
C ASN A 75 -3.60 8.71 -6.25
N ALA A 76 -4.22 9.41 -7.21
CA ALA A 76 -4.06 9.13 -8.64
C ALA A 76 -2.58 9.16 -9.07
N GLY A 77 -1.82 10.17 -8.64
CA GLY A 77 -0.39 10.29 -8.90
C GLY A 77 0.43 9.19 -8.19
N LEU A 78 0.21 8.98 -6.89
CA LEU A 78 1.00 8.02 -6.12
C LEU A 78 0.73 6.56 -6.53
N PHE A 79 -0.51 6.23 -6.88
CA PHE A 79 -0.88 4.88 -7.33
C PHE A 79 -0.28 4.58 -8.71
N THR A 80 -0.27 5.56 -9.62
CA THR A 80 0.36 5.39 -10.93
C THR A 80 1.88 5.26 -10.83
N MET A 81 2.53 6.11 -10.03
CA MET A 81 3.97 6.01 -9.78
C MET A 81 4.33 4.65 -9.18
N MET A 82 3.61 4.20 -8.16
CA MET A 82 3.89 2.91 -7.53
C MET A 82 3.65 1.74 -8.50
N SER A 83 2.56 1.78 -9.27
CA SER A 83 2.30 0.81 -10.32
C SER A 83 3.41 0.75 -11.35
N TYR A 84 3.96 1.90 -11.75
CA TYR A 84 5.06 1.98 -12.70
C TYR A 84 6.33 1.35 -12.14
N VAL A 85 6.71 1.68 -10.90
CA VAL A 85 7.88 1.08 -10.23
C VAL A 85 7.74 -0.43 -10.13
N ILE A 86 6.59 -0.94 -9.67
CA ILE A 86 6.37 -2.38 -9.54
C ILE A 86 6.48 -3.08 -10.90
N ASN A 87 5.85 -2.53 -11.94
CA ASN A 87 5.87 -3.14 -13.28
C ASN A 87 7.26 -3.08 -13.93
N SER A 88 8.01 -1.99 -13.75
CA SER A 88 9.37 -1.84 -14.27
C SER A 88 10.34 -2.86 -13.65
N TYR A 89 10.16 -3.16 -12.37
CA TYR A 89 10.99 -4.08 -11.60
C TYR A 89 10.35 -5.46 -11.38
N ALA A 90 9.31 -5.83 -12.14
CA ALA A 90 8.56 -7.06 -11.92
C ALA A 90 9.42 -8.34 -11.96
N ASN A 91 10.48 -8.36 -12.77
CA ASN A 91 11.42 -9.49 -12.83
C ASN A 91 12.45 -9.46 -11.69
N THR A 92 12.92 -8.29 -11.27
CA THR A 92 13.88 -8.18 -10.16
C THR A 92 13.22 -8.53 -8.83
N PHE A 93 11.93 -8.17 -8.65
CA PHE A 93 11.15 -8.54 -7.48
C PHE A 93 11.02 -10.05 -7.27
N LYS A 94 11.05 -10.86 -8.33
CA LYS A 94 11.03 -12.33 -8.23
C LYS A 94 12.32 -12.91 -7.65
N LEU A 95 13.43 -12.18 -7.74
CA LEU A 95 14.74 -12.57 -7.23
C LEU A 95 14.98 -12.06 -5.80
N PHE A 96 14.19 -11.11 -5.32
CA PHE A 96 14.37 -10.51 -4.02
C PHE A 96 13.94 -11.42 -2.88
N SER A 97 14.64 -11.30 -1.75
CA SER A 97 14.24 -11.98 -0.53
C SER A 97 12.95 -11.38 0.04
N TYR A 98 12.21 -12.18 0.80
CA TYR A 98 10.98 -11.72 1.46
C TYR A 98 11.23 -10.49 2.36
N ILE A 99 12.39 -10.42 3.02
CA ILE A 99 12.77 -9.27 3.86
C ILE A 99 12.96 -8.01 3.00
N GLN A 100 13.64 -8.12 1.85
CA GLN A 100 13.82 -6.98 0.94
C GLN A 100 12.49 -6.46 0.41
N ILE A 101 11.55 -7.35 0.11
CA ILE A 101 10.19 -6.98 -0.31
C ILE A 101 9.43 -6.28 0.82
N CYS A 102 9.53 -6.76 2.07
CA CYS A 102 8.91 -6.11 3.22
C CYS A 102 9.47 -4.69 3.45
N ILE A 103 10.80 -4.53 3.37
CA ILE A 103 11.45 -3.22 3.48
C ILE A 103 10.98 -2.29 2.37
N PHE A 104 10.88 -2.79 1.13
CA PHE A 104 10.39 -2.00 0.00
C PHE A 104 8.97 -1.44 0.23
N PHE A 105 8.02 -2.28 0.67
CA PHE A 105 6.66 -1.82 0.96
C PHE A 105 6.58 -0.89 2.18
N ALA A 106 7.44 -1.09 3.19
CA ALA A 106 7.51 -0.17 4.31
C ALA A 106 8.05 1.20 3.88
N VAL A 107 9.13 1.25 3.09
CA VAL A 107 9.68 2.50 2.56
C VAL A 107 8.66 3.20 1.66
N SER A 108 7.94 2.48 0.80
CA SER A 108 6.91 3.09 -0.05
C SER A 108 5.75 3.66 0.76
N SER A 109 5.38 3.05 1.89
CA SER A 109 4.36 3.60 2.79
C SER A 109 4.77 4.93 3.43
N VAL A 110 6.04 5.06 3.84
CA VAL A 110 6.57 6.29 4.43
C VAL A 110 6.74 7.36 3.35
N PHE A 111 7.14 6.97 2.13
CA PHE A 111 7.16 7.86 0.97
C PHE A 111 5.78 8.44 0.68
N TYR A 112 4.73 7.60 0.65
CA TYR A 112 3.35 8.04 0.49
C TYR A 112 2.94 9.04 1.58
N LEU A 113 3.24 8.73 2.85
CA LEU A 113 2.91 9.60 3.98
C LEU A 113 3.64 10.95 3.91
N GLY A 114 4.92 10.93 3.57
CA GLY A 114 5.73 12.13 3.37
C GLY A 114 5.15 13.03 2.28
N PHE A 115 4.80 12.45 1.12
CA PHE A 115 4.15 13.18 0.03
C PHE A 115 2.79 13.74 0.42
N LYS A 116 1.96 12.96 1.12
CA LYS A 116 0.67 13.40 1.65
C LYS A 116 0.82 14.62 2.56
N ASN A 117 1.78 14.58 3.49
CA ASN A 117 2.01 15.69 4.42
C ASN A 117 2.57 16.93 3.71
N LEU A 118 3.43 16.77 2.71
CA LEU A 118 3.93 17.89 1.90
C LEU A 118 2.81 18.66 1.18
N ILE A 119 1.78 17.95 0.70
CA ILE A 119 0.66 18.57 -0.03
C ILE A 119 -0.37 19.19 0.92
N ILE A 120 -0.66 18.56 2.06
CA ILE A 120 -1.64 19.08 3.04
C ILE A 120 -1.08 20.29 3.81
N GLY A 121 0.23 20.34 4.03
CA GLY A 121 0.91 21.48 4.66
C GLY A 121 2.04 21.03 5.59
N LEU A 122 3.14 21.78 5.59
CA LEU A 122 4.37 21.48 6.36
C LEU A 122 4.13 21.44 7.88
N ASP A 123 3.10 22.13 8.38
CA ASP A 123 2.77 22.14 9.81
C ASP A 123 2.33 20.76 10.33
N ASN A 124 1.80 19.90 9.43
CA ASN A 124 1.43 18.52 9.75
C ASN A 124 2.61 17.54 9.61
N PHE A 125 3.78 18.03 9.21
CA PHE A 125 4.94 17.19 8.94
C PHE A 125 5.70 16.90 10.23
N SER A 126 5.66 15.63 10.66
CA SER A 126 6.40 15.16 11.83
C SER A 126 7.40 14.07 11.44
N TYR A 127 8.69 14.38 11.56
CA TYR A 127 9.78 13.44 11.30
C TYR A 127 9.71 12.21 12.22
N SER A 128 9.26 12.39 13.46
CA SER A 128 9.05 11.29 14.41
C SER A 128 8.00 10.29 13.92
N VAL A 129 6.87 10.76 13.38
CA VAL A 129 5.83 9.88 12.84
C VAL A 129 6.34 9.12 11.63
N LEU A 130 7.10 9.76 10.74
CA LEU A 130 7.70 9.10 9.57
C LEU A 130 8.69 8.01 9.98
N PHE A 131 9.52 8.28 10.99
CA PHE A 131 10.51 7.33 11.48
C PHE A 131 9.84 6.15 12.20
N VAL A 132 8.93 6.40 13.14
CA VAL A 132 8.24 5.34 13.89
C VAL A 132 7.35 4.49 12.96
N SER A 133 6.65 5.12 12.01
CA SER A 133 5.86 4.40 11.02
C SER A 133 6.71 3.49 10.11
N LEU A 134 7.95 3.87 9.79
CA LEU A 134 8.86 3.01 9.04
C LEU A 134 9.11 1.67 9.76
N PHE A 135 9.50 1.73 11.04
CA PHE A 135 9.73 0.52 11.84
C PHE A 135 8.46 -0.27 12.05
N PHE A 136 7.35 0.39 12.36
CA PHE A 136 6.07 -0.29 12.55
C PHE A 136 5.61 -1.02 11.28
N ASN A 137 5.66 -0.35 10.13
CA ASN A 137 5.24 -0.93 8.85
C ASN A 137 6.18 -2.07 8.42
N THR A 138 7.51 -1.94 8.61
CA THR A 138 8.45 -3.07 8.35
C THR A 138 8.14 -4.28 9.22
N LEU A 139 7.91 -4.10 10.52
CA LEU A 139 7.57 -5.18 11.44
C LEU A 139 6.25 -5.84 11.07
N LEU A 140 5.23 -5.05 10.73
CA LEU A 140 3.92 -5.56 10.31
C LEU A 140 4.03 -6.41 9.04
N PHE A 141 4.78 -5.96 8.02
CA PHE A 141 5.00 -6.77 6.82
C PHE A 141 5.80 -8.04 7.09
N LEU A 142 6.81 -7.97 7.96
CA LEU A 142 7.60 -9.13 8.35
C LEU A 142 6.73 -10.16 9.07
N LEU A 143 5.84 -9.74 9.99
CA LEU A 143 4.87 -10.61 10.63
C LEU A 143 3.92 -11.27 9.63
N ILE A 144 3.39 -10.52 8.67
CA ILE A 144 2.53 -11.06 7.60
C ILE A 144 3.29 -12.08 6.75
N ALA A 145 4.54 -11.80 6.39
CA ALA A 145 5.38 -12.70 5.61
C ALA A 145 5.67 -14.00 6.36
N MET A 146 5.97 -13.91 7.67
CA MET A 146 6.18 -15.09 8.54
C MET A 146 4.89 -15.90 8.70
N LEU A 147 3.74 -15.27 8.91
CA LEU A 147 2.44 -15.96 9.02
C LEU A 147 2.13 -16.82 7.79
N ARG A 148 2.49 -16.33 6.59
CA ARG A 148 2.35 -17.08 5.34
C ARG A 148 3.23 -18.34 5.29
N TYR A 149 4.37 -18.33 5.99
CA TYR A 149 5.26 -19.48 6.11
C TYR A 149 4.73 -20.52 7.12
N TYR A 150 4.20 -20.07 8.26
CA TYR A 150 3.69 -20.95 9.32
C TYR A 150 2.29 -21.55 9.05
N PHE A 151 1.45 -20.88 8.25
CA PHE A 151 0.15 -21.41 7.81
C PHE A 151 0.13 -21.69 6.30
N PRO A 152 0.83 -22.73 5.82
CA PRO A 152 0.84 -23.09 4.41
C PRO A 152 -0.51 -23.64 3.91
N SER A 153 -1.47 -23.96 4.79
CA SER A 153 -2.84 -24.38 4.39
C SER A 153 -3.68 -23.24 3.80
N MET A 154 -3.22 -22.00 3.90
CA MET A 154 -3.73 -20.85 3.11
C MET A 154 -3.07 -20.78 1.72
N SER A 155 -2.13 -21.68 1.40
CA SER A 155 -1.78 -22.00 0.02
C SER A 155 -2.82 -22.96 -0.52
N ILE A 156 -3.67 -22.44 -1.41
CA ILE A 156 -4.55 -23.27 -2.22
C ILE A 156 -3.63 -24.22 -3.00
N LYS A 157 -3.76 -25.53 -2.74
CA LYS A 157 -3.11 -26.57 -3.53
C LYS A 157 -3.46 -26.35 -5.01
N TYR A 158 -2.44 -26.30 -5.84
CA TYR A 158 -2.57 -26.22 -7.28
C TYR A 158 -2.71 -27.64 -7.82
N ASP A 159 -3.94 -28.07 -8.05
CA ASP A 159 -4.24 -29.05 -9.09
C ASP A 159 -4.72 -28.28 -10.34
#